data_AF-A0A847ZY31-F1
#
_entry.id   AF-A0A847ZY31-F1
#
_cell.length_a   1.000
_cell.length_b   1.000
_cell.length_c   1.000
_cell.angle_alpha   90.00
_cell.angle_beta   90.00
_cell.angle_gamma   90.00
#
_symmetry.space_group_name_H-M   'P 1'
#
loop_
_entity.id
_entity.type
_entity.pdbx_description
1 polymer ?
#
loop_
_entity_poly.entity_id
_entity_poly.type
_entity_poly.pdbx_seq_one_letter_code
_entity_poly.pdbx_strand_id
1 'polypeptide(L)'
;MEAPTQGRLSWTSFLRCSFGGVAVSMAVATPAVFAVVGVAADFAAFTMKKGELQAAAGAAALAATRELSVIQTGGAMAAKASTGGGTIEEIAKSYVTSAIGDRGGAVSTAVEIDEGSGTVKVTVTENWQPFFAHFLGADITPVASDARAELVGESKVCIIATTASGLGAVSMTKNSHLEAKGCSIYSNSTNSSGFYLGSGSTIDAELVCSAGGVYDNGGTSTTKVLTDCPPLADPLAGRAPPSFGACDFSKTSISSGSVTLQPGVYC
;
A
#
# COMPACT_ATOMS: atom_id res chain seq x y z
N MET A 1 54.79 -28.58 -53.66
CA MET A 1 55.31 -27.20 -53.75
C MET A 1 54.43 -26.46 -54.73
N GLU A 2 53.42 -25.74 -54.25
CA GLU A 2 52.70 -24.74 -55.05
C GLU A 2 52.12 -23.72 -54.05
N ALA A 3 52.50 -22.46 -54.24
CA ALA A 3 52.23 -21.36 -53.31
C ALA A 3 50.92 -20.64 -53.69
N PRO A 4 50.09 -20.19 -52.73
CA PRO A 4 48.95 -19.35 -53.02
C PRO A 4 49.41 -17.91 -53.34
N THR A 5 49.17 -17.49 -54.58
CA THR A 5 49.35 -16.11 -55.06
C THR A 5 48.46 -15.15 -54.28
N GLN A 6 49.08 -14.26 -53.48
CA GLN A 6 48.41 -13.14 -52.85
C GLN A 6 47.92 -12.13 -53.90
N GLY A 7 46.62 -12.17 -54.22
CA GLY A 7 45.96 -11.12 -54.96
C GLY A 7 45.84 -9.87 -54.08
N ARG A 8 46.71 -8.88 -54.30
CA ARG A 8 46.54 -7.52 -53.76
C ARG A 8 45.26 -6.92 -54.36
N LEU A 9 44.15 -7.00 -53.60
CA LEU A 9 42.93 -6.26 -53.89
C LEU A 9 43.20 -4.77 -53.72
N SER A 10 43.47 -4.13 -54.86
CA SER A 10 43.69 -2.69 -54.96
C SER A 10 42.41 -1.94 -54.62
N TRP A 11 42.50 -1.04 -53.63
CA TRP A 11 41.42 -0.12 -53.21
C TRP A 11 40.86 0.74 -54.36
N THR A 12 41.60 0.86 -55.46
CA THR A 12 41.15 1.60 -56.65
C THR A 12 40.05 0.91 -57.44
N SER A 13 39.83 -0.40 -57.29
CA SER A 13 38.69 -1.09 -57.93
C SER A 13 37.35 -0.82 -57.23
N PHE A 14 37.37 -0.47 -55.94
CA PHE A 14 36.14 -0.10 -55.21
C PHE A 14 35.55 1.24 -55.69
N LEU A 15 36.41 2.13 -56.20
CA LEU A 15 36.02 3.48 -56.65
C LEU A 15 35.55 3.52 -58.12
N ARG A 16 35.68 2.42 -58.89
CA ARG A 16 35.25 2.34 -60.31
C ARG A 16 33.95 1.58 -60.55
N CYS A 17 33.27 1.13 -59.49
CA CYS A 17 31.96 0.50 -59.62
C CYS A 17 30.84 1.55 -59.71
N SER A 18 30.16 1.64 -60.85
CA SER A 18 28.93 2.43 -61.05
C SER A 18 27.73 1.92 -60.23
N PHE A 19 27.86 0.76 -59.56
CA PHE A 19 26.93 0.26 -58.55
C PHE A 19 27.15 0.85 -57.13
N GLY A 20 28.13 1.75 -56.95
CA GLY A 20 28.43 2.39 -55.66
C GLY A 20 27.40 3.41 -55.16
N GLY A 21 26.54 3.94 -56.04
CA GLY A 21 25.51 4.91 -55.65
C GLY A 21 24.52 4.36 -54.61
N VAL A 22 24.13 3.09 -54.77
CA VAL A 22 23.21 2.42 -53.82
C VAL A 22 23.88 2.18 -52.47
N ALA A 23 25.17 1.84 -52.46
CA ALA A 23 25.92 1.66 -51.22
C ALA A 23 26.08 2.98 -50.45
N VAL A 24 26.31 4.10 -51.15
CA VAL A 24 26.40 5.43 -50.54
C VAL A 24 25.02 5.90 -50.03
N SER A 25 23.95 5.72 -50.79
CA SER A 25 22.60 6.06 -50.33
C SER A 25 22.17 5.21 -49.13
N MET A 26 22.51 3.91 -49.13
CA MET A 26 22.25 3.01 -48.01
C MET A 26 23.06 3.42 -46.78
N ALA A 27 24.35 3.75 -46.95
CA ALA A 27 25.22 4.19 -45.86
C ALA A 27 24.72 5.48 -45.17
N VAL A 28 24.12 6.40 -45.93
CA VAL A 28 23.54 7.64 -45.40
C VAL A 28 22.15 7.40 -44.79
N ALA A 29 21.32 6.53 -45.39
CA ALA A 29 19.98 6.24 -44.88
C ALA A 29 19.99 5.34 -43.62
N THR A 30 20.96 4.46 -43.48
CA THR A 30 21.03 3.45 -42.41
C THR A 30 21.04 4.08 -41.00
N PRO A 31 21.88 5.09 -40.69
CA PRO A 31 21.86 5.76 -39.39
C PRO A 31 20.51 6.42 -39.08
N ALA A 32 19.83 6.99 -40.08
CA ALA A 32 18.53 7.61 -39.89
C ALA A 32 17.45 6.56 -39.50
N VAL A 33 17.46 5.39 -40.13
CA VAL A 33 16.55 4.29 -39.77
C VAL A 33 16.85 3.77 -38.36
N PHE A 34 18.12 3.56 -38.01
CA PHE A 34 18.50 3.11 -36.67
C PHE A 34 18.14 4.14 -35.58
N ALA A 35 18.26 5.44 -35.86
CA ALA A 35 17.84 6.48 -34.93
C ALA A 35 16.33 6.41 -34.63
N VAL A 36 15.49 6.22 -35.65
CA VAL A 36 14.04 6.07 -35.47
C VAL A 36 13.70 4.81 -34.67
N VAL A 37 14.35 3.68 -34.97
CA VAL A 37 14.14 2.42 -34.23
C VAL A 37 14.59 2.56 -32.77
N GLY A 38 15.73 3.22 -32.52
CA GLY A 38 16.23 3.49 -31.18
C GLY A 38 15.26 4.32 -30.34
N VAL A 39 14.74 5.41 -30.90
CA VAL A 39 13.73 6.25 -30.23
C VAL A 39 12.44 5.46 -29.97
N ALA A 40 12.01 4.61 -30.91
CA ALA A 40 10.85 3.76 -30.70
C ALA A 40 11.06 2.74 -29.56
N ALA A 41 12.26 2.17 -29.43
CA ALA A 41 12.60 1.26 -28.34
C ALA A 41 12.61 1.97 -26.98
N ASP A 42 13.18 3.18 -26.90
CA ASP A 42 13.15 4.00 -25.69
C ASP A 42 11.71 4.39 -25.30
N PHE A 43 10.87 4.74 -26.27
CA PHE A 43 9.46 5.04 -26.01
C PHE A 43 8.69 3.82 -25.47
N ALA A 44 8.97 2.64 -26.01
CA ALA A 44 8.42 1.39 -25.48
C ALA A 44 8.89 1.14 -24.03
N ALA A 45 10.18 1.32 -23.74
CA ALA A 45 10.74 1.20 -22.39
C ALA A 45 10.12 2.21 -21.41
N PHE A 46 9.96 3.46 -21.83
CA PHE A 46 9.30 4.51 -21.06
C PHE A 46 7.85 4.14 -20.72
N THR A 47 7.09 3.63 -21.68
CA THR A 47 5.68 3.25 -21.47
C THR A 47 5.55 2.07 -20.51
N MET A 48 6.45 1.08 -20.62
CA MET A 48 6.50 -0.05 -19.68
C MET A 48 6.82 0.43 -18.26
N LYS A 49 7.82 1.32 -18.11
CA LYS A 49 8.20 1.90 -16.82
C LYS A 49 7.08 2.72 -16.20
N LYS A 50 6.41 3.55 -17.00
CA LYS A 50 5.25 4.33 -16.54
C LYS A 50 4.13 3.42 -16.03
N GLY A 51 3.85 2.31 -16.72
CA GLY A 51 2.87 1.32 -16.26
C GLY A 51 3.25 0.65 -14.94
N GLU A 52 4.54 0.31 -14.77
CA GLU A 52 5.09 -0.26 -13.54
C GLU A 52 4.93 0.71 -12.35
N LEU A 53 5.32 1.97 -12.52
CA LEU A 53 5.19 3.01 -11.50
C LEU A 53 3.72 3.29 -11.15
N GLN A 54 2.83 3.29 -12.15
CA GLN A 54 1.40 3.51 -11.93
C GLN A 54 0.76 2.35 -11.16
N ALA A 55 1.15 1.10 -11.44
CA ALA A 55 0.70 -0.07 -10.68
C ALA A 55 1.18 0.00 -9.22
N ALA A 56 2.44 0.38 -8.99
CA ALA A 56 3.00 0.57 -7.65
C ALA A 56 2.30 1.71 -6.89
N ALA A 57 2.08 2.87 -7.55
CA ALA A 57 1.35 3.99 -6.97
C ALA A 57 -0.09 3.59 -6.59
N GLY A 58 -0.78 2.84 -7.43
CA GLY A 58 -2.14 2.36 -7.16
C GLY A 58 -2.22 1.41 -5.97
N ALA A 59 -1.30 0.45 -5.88
CA ALA A 59 -1.21 -0.46 -4.73
C ALA A 59 -0.90 0.31 -3.43
N ALA A 60 0.04 1.25 -3.50
CA ALA A 60 0.42 2.08 -2.36
C ALA A 60 -0.73 3.01 -1.91
N ALA A 61 -1.46 3.63 -2.84
CA ALA A 61 -2.61 4.48 -2.52
C ALA A 61 -3.71 3.67 -1.82
N LEU A 62 -4.07 2.49 -2.35
CA LEU A 62 -5.08 1.63 -1.72
C LEU A 62 -4.66 1.17 -0.32
N ALA A 63 -3.39 0.82 -0.12
CA ALA A 63 -2.88 0.42 1.18
C ALA A 63 -2.88 1.60 2.16
N ALA A 64 -2.37 2.76 1.75
CA ALA A 64 -2.29 3.96 2.57
C ALA A 64 -3.69 4.48 2.97
N THR A 65 -4.66 4.47 2.06
CA THR A 65 -6.05 4.84 2.35
C THR A 65 -6.70 3.90 3.37
N ARG A 66 -6.37 2.60 3.36
CA ARG A 66 -6.84 1.66 4.40
C ARG A 66 -6.24 1.94 5.77
N GLU A 67 -5.02 2.48 5.85
CA GLU A 67 -4.44 2.88 7.13
C GLU A 67 -5.09 4.16 7.65
N LEU A 68 -5.45 5.08 6.74
CA LEU A 68 -6.15 6.31 7.11
C LEU A 68 -7.46 6.01 7.85
N SER A 69 -8.20 4.94 7.47
CA SER A 69 -9.42 4.55 8.17
C SER A 69 -9.19 4.03 9.59
N VAL A 70 -8.04 3.40 9.85
CA VAL A 70 -7.68 2.92 11.20
C VAL A 70 -7.22 4.08 12.08
N ILE A 71 -6.40 4.99 11.54
CA ILE A 71 -5.77 6.06 12.32
C ILE A 71 -6.77 7.19 12.66
N GLN A 72 -7.75 7.48 11.79
CA GLN A 72 -8.79 8.48 12.09
C GLN A 72 -9.63 8.17 13.34
N THR A 73 -9.60 6.95 13.86
CA THR A 73 -10.29 6.57 15.10
C THR A 73 -9.61 7.12 16.36
N GLY A 74 -8.35 7.58 16.26
CA GLY A 74 -7.61 8.22 17.35
C GLY A 74 -7.19 9.64 16.97
N GLY A 75 -8.03 10.65 17.25
CA GLY A 75 -7.90 12.03 16.77
C GLY A 75 -6.56 12.76 17.01
N ALA A 76 -5.68 12.26 17.89
CA ALA A 76 -4.32 12.81 18.09
C ALA A 76 -3.21 12.06 17.31
N MET A 77 -3.46 10.82 16.85
CA MET A 77 -2.52 10.04 16.03
C MET A 77 -2.70 10.30 14.53
N ALA A 78 -3.88 10.78 14.10
CA ALA A 78 -4.18 11.15 12.71
C ALA A 78 -3.27 12.27 12.20
N ALA A 79 -3.18 13.40 12.91
CA ALA A 79 -2.40 14.56 12.48
C ALA A 79 -0.88 14.32 12.39
N LYS A 80 -0.36 13.35 13.16
CA LYS A 80 1.07 12.97 13.15
C LYS A 80 1.39 11.89 12.14
N ALA A 81 0.40 11.11 11.71
CA ALA A 81 0.52 10.12 10.65
C ALA A 81 0.51 10.73 9.24
N SER A 82 0.00 11.97 9.11
CA SER A 82 -0.20 12.67 7.84
C SER A 82 0.82 13.78 7.53
N THR A 83 1.74 14.11 8.45
CA THR A 83 2.77 15.14 8.24
C THR A 83 4.18 14.57 8.16
N GLY A 84 4.87 14.84 7.04
CA GLY A 84 6.31 14.65 6.76
C GLY A 84 7.04 13.57 7.57
N GLY A 85 6.97 12.32 7.10
CA GLY A 85 7.54 11.14 7.76
C GLY A 85 6.56 10.40 8.67
N GLY A 86 5.25 10.64 8.52
CA GLY A 86 4.20 9.93 9.25
C GLY A 86 4.04 8.48 8.82
N THR A 87 3.33 7.67 9.62
CA THR A 87 3.15 6.23 9.39
C THR A 87 2.51 5.91 8.03
N ILE A 88 1.60 6.76 7.52
CA ILE A 88 0.95 6.56 6.22
C ILE A 88 1.96 6.72 5.07
N GLU A 89 2.87 7.69 5.19
CA GLU A 89 3.93 7.93 4.21
C GLU A 89 4.93 6.76 4.17
N GLU A 90 5.31 6.25 5.34
CA GLU A 90 6.25 5.13 5.44
C GLU A 90 5.64 3.82 4.92
N ILE A 91 4.34 3.62 5.15
CA ILE A 91 3.62 2.48 4.60
C ILE A 91 3.56 2.60 3.07
N ALA A 92 3.18 3.76 2.54
CA ALA A 92 3.18 3.98 1.10
C ALA A 92 4.57 3.74 0.49
N LYS A 93 5.65 4.21 1.14
CA LYS A 93 7.04 3.93 0.76
C LYS A 93 7.33 2.44 0.72
N SER A 94 7.02 1.72 1.79
CA SER A 94 7.22 0.27 1.90
C SER A 94 6.52 -0.48 0.75
N TYR A 95 5.26 -0.12 0.44
CA TYR A 95 4.51 -0.73 -0.66
C TYR A 95 5.16 -0.43 -2.01
N VAL A 96 5.61 0.80 -2.25
CA VAL A 96 6.33 1.15 -3.48
C VAL A 96 7.64 0.36 -3.58
N THR A 97 8.49 0.35 -2.55
CA THR A 97 9.74 -0.43 -2.56
C THR A 97 9.52 -1.92 -2.76
N SER A 98 8.41 -2.49 -2.23
CA SER A 98 8.07 -3.89 -2.45
C SER A 98 7.64 -4.19 -3.89
N ALA A 99 7.03 -3.22 -4.58
CA ALA A 99 6.50 -3.40 -5.93
C ALA A 99 7.57 -3.24 -7.01
N ILE A 100 8.50 -2.27 -6.85
CA ILE A 100 9.50 -1.93 -7.90
C ILE A 100 10.95 -2.20 -7.50
N GLY A 101 11.18 -2.65 -6.26
CA GLY A 101 12.50 -2.89 -5.68
C GLY A 101 13.18 -1.59 -5.22
N ASP A 102 14.17 -1.73 -4.33
CA ASP A 102 15.04 -0.61 -3.97
C ASP A 102 16.03 -0.33 -5.13
N ARG A 103 15.87 0.83 -5.78
CA ARG A 103 16.75 1.30 -6.86
C ARG A 103 17.79 2.31 -6.38
N GLY A 104 18.18 2.24 -5.10
CA GLY A 104 19.30 3.02 -4.58
C GLY A 104 19.08 4.54 -4.63
N GLY A 105 17.85 4.98 -4.42
CA GLY A 105 17.48 6.41 -4.41
C GLY A 105 17.07 7.00 -5.77
N ALA A 106 17.00 6.19 -6.83
CA ALA A 106 16.46 6.63 -8.13
C ALA A 106 14.93 6.84 -8.11
N VAL A 107 14.26 6.40 -7.05
CA VAL A 107 12.81 6.45 -6.85
C VAL A 107 12.50 7.33 -5.65
N SER A 108 11.65 8.33 -5.84
CA SER A 108 11.09 9.15 -4.76
C SER A 108 9.57 9.01 -4.69
N THR A 109 9.03 8.97 -3.48
CA THR A 109 7.60 8.87 -3.21
C THR A 109 7.12 10.10 -2.45
N ALA A 110 5.98 10.63 -2.87
CA ALA A 110 5.29 11.72 -2.19
C ALA A 110 3.85 11.29 -1.89
N VAL A 111 3.37 11.62 -0.70
CA VAL A 111 2.03 11.28 -0.24
C VAL A 111 1.30 12.56 0.16
N GLU A 112 0.11 12.77 -0.40
CA GLU A 112 -0.80 13.84 -0.05
C GLU A 112 -2.07 13.22 0.55
N ILE A 113 -2.52 13.72 1.70
CA ILE A 113 -3.69 13.19 2.41
C ILE A 113 -4.72 14.30 2.53
N ASP A 114 -5.94 14.02 2.12
CA ASP A 114 -7.12 14.84 2.39
C ASP A 114 -7.96 14.17 3.47
N GLU A 115 -7.83 14.67 4.70
CA GLU A 115 -8.53 14.13 5.87
C GLU A 115 -10.05 14.35 5.80
N GLY A 116 -10.52 15.35 5.03
CA GLY A 116 -11.94 15.67 4.91
C GLY A 116 -12.70 14.71 4.00
N SER A 117 -12.06 14.23 2.93
CA SER A 117 -12.61 13.22 2.02
C SER A 117 -12.13 11.80 2.30
N GLY A 118 -11.17 11.60 3.21
CA GLY A 118 -10.55 10.29 3.41
C GLY A 118 -9.76 9.82 2.18
N THR A 119 -9.20 10.77 1.41
CA THR A 119 -8.46 10.50 0.17
C THR A 119 -6.97 10.50 0.44
N VAL A 120 -6.27 9.51 -0.10
CA VAL A 120 -4.80 9.48 -0.16
C VAL A 120 -4.36 9.47 -1.62
N LYS A 121 -3.47 10.40 -1.97
CA LYS A 121 -2.79 10.44 -3.25
C LYS A 121 -1.33 10.06 -3.04
N VAL A 122 -0.86 9.07 -3.81
CA VAL A 122 0.54 8.67 -3.83
C VAL A 122 1.12 9.00 -5.19
N THR A 123 2.26 9.70 -5.19
CA THR A 123 3.02 10.04 -6.38
C THR A 123 4.37 9.33 -6.32
N VAL A 124 4.66 8.51 -7.32
CA VAL A 124 5.95 7.82 -7.47
C VAL A 124 6.69 8.46 -8.64
N THR A 125 7.92 8.88 -8.40
CA THR A 125 8.80 9.47 -9.42
C THR A 125 10.08 8.68 -9.52
N GLU A 126 10.45 8.29 -10.73
CA GLU A 126 11.72 7.62 -11.03
C GLU A 126 12.55 8.43 -12.03
N ASN A 127 13.82 8.63 -11.73
CA ASN A 127 14.75 9.26 -12.67
C ASN A 127 15.25 8.24 -13.69
N TRP A 128 14.68 8.27 -14.90
CA TRP A 128 15.04 7.35 -15.98
C TRP A 128 15.88 8.06 -17.04
N GLN A 129 16.92 7.38 -17.53
CA GLN A 129 17.74 7.84 -18.64
C GLN A 129 17.45 6.99 -19.89
N PRO A 130 17.02 7.59 -21.01
CA PRO A 130 16.81 6.85 -22.25
C PRO A 130 18.15 6.32 -22.78
N PHE A 131 18.16 5.15 -23.43
CA PHE A 131 19.41 4.55 -23.90
C PHE A 131 19.83 5.11 -25.27
N PHE A 132 18.92 5.13 -26.24
CA PHE A 132 19.20 5.56 -27.61
C PHE A 132 19.05 7.08 -27.78
N ALA A 133 18.02 7.67 -27.17
CA ALA A 133 17.76 9.10 -27.22
C ALA A 133 18.84 9.90 -26.48
N HIS A 134 19.57 9.28 -25.55
CA HIS A 134 20.73 9.91 -24.93
C HIS A 134 21.84 10.26 -25.94
N PHE A 135 22.07 9.38 -26.94
CA PHE A 135 23.02 9.68 -28.03
C PHE A 135 22.51 10.79 -28.98
N LEU A 136 21.23 11.13 -28.91
CA LEU A 136 20.60 12.24 -29.63
C LEU A 136 20.50 13.51 -28.77
N GLY A 137 21.10 13.52 -27.57
CA GLY A 137 21.11 14.67 -26.65
C GLY A 137 19.95 14.72 -25.66
N ALA A 138 19.21 13.63 -25.46
CA ALA A 138 18.22 13.54 -24.39
C ALA A 138 18.88 13.29 -23.03
N ASP A 139 18.50 14.09 -22.04
CA ASP A 139 18.96 13.96 -20.65
C ASP A 139 18.02 13.08 -19.80
N ILE A 140 18.42 12.86 -18.54
CA ILE A 140 17.62 12.18 -17.52
C ILE A 140 16.23 12.84 -17.45
N THR A 141 15.19 12.03 -17.65
CA THR A 141 13.81 12.51 -17.63
C THR A 141 13.09 11.87 -16.43
N PRO A 142 12.57 12.67 -15.48
CA PRO A 142 11.80 12.13 -14.37
C PRO A 142 10.47 11.57 -14.91
N VAL A 143 10.24 10.28 -14.66
CA VAL A 143 8.98 9.61 -14.95
C VAL A 143 8.16 9.64 -13.67
N ALA A 144 7.12 10.46 -13.65
CA ALA A 144 6.19 10.54 -12.53
C ALA A 144 4.85 9.86 -12.89
N SER A 145 4.29 9.15 -11.92
CA SER A 145 2.94 8.62 -11.97
C SER A 145 2.26 8.78 -10.62
N ASP A 146 1.03 9.26 -10.64
CA ASP A 146 0.19 9.42 -9.46
C ASP A 146 -1.00 8.46 -9.46
N ALA A 147 -1.44 8.10 -8.26
CA ALA A 147 -2.66 7.35 -8.02
C ALA A 147 -3.38 7.89 -6.80
N ARG A 148 -4.72 7.84 -6.82
CA ARG A 148 -5.59 8.31 -5.75
C ARG A 148 -6.53 7.20 -5.31
N ALA A 149 -6.72 7.07 -4.01
CA ALA A 149 -7.68 6.16 -3.41
C ALA A 149 -8.45 6.87 -2.30
N GLU A 150 -9.76 6.67 -2.27
CA GLU A 150 -10.70 7.33 -1.36
C GLU A 150 -11.51 6.28 -0.59
N LEU A 151 -11.83 6.58 0.66
CA LEU A 151 -12.74 5.77 1.48
C LEU A 151 -14.19 6.09 1.09
N VAL A 152 -14.90 5.11 0.53
CA VAL A 152 -16.31 5.28 0.14
C VAL A 152 -17.19 4.29 0.90
N GLY A 153 -18.26 4.79 1.53
CA GLY A 153 -19.29 3.95 2.17
C GLY A 153 -19.04 3.63 3.65
N GLU A 154 -18.73 4.64 4.44
CA GLU A 154 -18.22 4.50 5.81
C GLU A 154 -19.23 3.84 6.78
N SER A 155 -18.81 2.72 7.38
CA SER A 155 -18.95 2.55 8.83
C SER A 155 -17.56 2.18 9.36
N LYS A 156 -16.98 3.03 10.21
CA LYS A 156 -15.65 2.81 10.80
C LYS A 156 -15.71 1.65 11.77
N VAL A 157 -15.15 0.49 11.43
CA VAL A 157 -15.13 -0.65 12.37
C VAL A 157 -14.01 -0.44 13.37
N CYS A 158 -14.38 -0.09 14.61
CA CYS A 158 -13.40 0.21 15.66
C CYS A 158 -13.09 -1.01 16.54
N ILE A 159 -14.02 -1.96 16.62
CA ILE A 159 -13.84 -3.23 17.34
C ILE A 159 -14.42 -4.35 16.49
N ILE A 160 -13.65 -5.44 16.36
CA ILE A 160 -14.10 -6.69 15.75
C ILE A 160 -13.67 -7.87 16.61
N ALA A 161 -14.62 -8.68 17.06
CA ALA A 161 -14.34 -10.01 17.60
C ALA A 161 -14.33 -11.03 16.45
N THR A 162 -13.14 -11.54 16.11
CA THR A 162 -12.93 -12.40 14.93
C THR A 162 -13.27 -13.88 15.17
N THR A 163 -13.64 -14.27 16.40
CA THR A 163 -13.96 -15.66 16.77
C THR A 163 -15.27 -16.14 16.14
N ALA A 164 -15.28 -17.30 15.49
CA ALA A 164 -16.45 -17.82 14.76
C ALA A 164 -17.61 -18.35 15.64
N SER A 165 -17.34 -18.86 16.84
CA SER A 165 -18.35 -19.50 17.71
C SER A 165 -18.14 -19.25 19.20
N GLY A 166 -17.39 -18.21 19.57
CA GLY A 166 -17.11 -17.86 20.97
C GLY A 166 -18.36 -17.38 21.72
N LEU A 167 -18.62 -17.99 22.88
CA LEU A 167 -19.59 -17.46 23.85
C LEU A 167 -19.04 -16.15 24.43
N GLY A 168 -19.81 -15.06 24.35
CA GLY A 168 -19.38 -13.75 24.81
C GLY A 168 -18.12 -13.26 24.07
N ALA A 169 -18.08 -13.45 22.75
CA ALA A 169 -16.95 -13.01 21.91
C ALA A 169 -16.60 -11.52 22.15
N VAL A 170 -17.61 -10.70 22.44
CA VAL A 170 -17.46 -9.45 23.18
C VAL A 170 -18.22 -9.59 24.49
N SER A 171 -17.52 -9.54 25.62
CA SER A 171 -18.10 -9.69 26.95
C SER A 171 -17.82 -8.46 27.81
N MET A 172 -18.89 -7.80 28.22
CA MET A 172 -18.87 -6.61 29.06
C MET A 172 -19.61 -6.90 30.36
N THR A 173 -18.95 -6.76 31.50
CA THR A 173 -19.54 -7.00 32.82
C THR A 173 -19.11 -5.93 33.83
N LYS A 174 -19.73 -5.94 35.02
CA LYS A 174 -19.28 -5.16 36.20
C LYS A 174 -19.11 -3.66 35.93
N ASN A 175 -20.14 -3.02 35.38
CA ASN A 175 -20.12 -1.57 35.08
C ASN A 175 -19.04 -1.15 34.06
N SER A 176 -18.74 -2.00 33.07
CA SER A 176 -17.83 -1.65 31.97
C SER A 176 -18.48 -0.64 31.02
N HIS A 177 -17.70 0.38 30.62
CA HIS A 177 -18.13 1.38 29.67
C HIS A 177 -17.27 1.28 28.40
N LEU A 178 -17.93 1.22 27.24
CA LEU A 178 -17.29 1.19 25.93
C LEU A 178 -17.81 2.35 25.09
N GLU A 179 -16.93 3.28 24.76
CA GLU A 179 -17.23 4.48 23.98
C GLU A 179 -16.53 4.41 22.63
N ALA A 180 -17.30 4.30 21.55
CA ALA A 180 -16.89 4.16 20.16
C ALA A 180 -17.76 5.06 19.25
N LYS A 181 -17.78 6.36 19.55
CA LYS A 181 -18.57 7.37 18.83
C LYS A 181 -18.18 7.45 17.35
N GLY A 182 -19.17 7.35 16.46
CA GLY A 182 -18.94 7.36 15.01
C GLY A 182 -18.31 6.08 14.46
N CYS A 183 -18.34 5.00 15.24
CA CYS A 183 -17.79 3.70 14.88
C CYS A 183 -18.82 2.58 14.98
N SER A 184 -18.58 1.52 14.22
CA SER A 184 -19.24 0.23 14.32
C SER A 184 -18.42 -0.78 15.15
N ILE A 185 -19.13 -1.61 15.90
CA ILE A 185 -18.60 -2.72 16.70
C ILE A 185 -19.15 -4.02 16.11
N TYR A 186 -18.27 -4.95 15.75
CA TYR A 186 -18.63 -6.23 15.14
C TYR A 186 -18.26 -7.43 16.00
N SER A 187 -19.09 -8.46 15.97
CA SER A 187 -18.77 -9.80 16.48
C SER A 187 -19.08 -10.83 15.42
N ASN A 188 -18.06 -11.56 14.96
CA ASN A 188 -18.20 -12.64 13.98
C ASN A 188 -18.72 -13.96 14.60
N SER A 189 -18.98 -13.98 15.91
CA SER A 189 -19.46 -15.17 16.59
C SER A 189 -20.91 -15.45 16.21
N THR A 190 -21.16 -16.63 15.66
CA THR A 190 -22.49 -17.15 15.32
C THR A 190 -23.27 -17.68 16.53
N ASN A 191 -22.69 -17.59 17.73
CA ASN A 191 -23.33 -18.03 18.96
C ASN A 191 -24.53 -17.11 19.32
N SER A 192 -25.58 -17.65 19.93
CA SER A 192 -26.72 -16.87 20.43
C SER A 192 -26.33 -15.81 21.48
N SER A 193 -25.16 -15.96 22.10
CA SER A 193 -24.55 -14.98 23.02
C SER A 193 -23.25 -14.40 22.43
N GLY A 194 -23.25 -14.03 21.14
CA GLY A 194 -22.10 -13.43 20.46
C GLY A 194 -21.65 -12.09 21.08
N PHE A 195 -22.60 -11.32 21.61
CA PHE A 195 -22.37 -10.25 22.59
C PHE A 195 -22.94 -10.66 23.95
N TYR A 196 -22.17 -10.42 25.01
CA TYR A 196 -22.60 -10.57 26.39
C TYR A 196 -22.57 -9.21 27.09
N LEU A 197 -23.75 -8.68 27.42
CA LEU A 197 -23.94 -7.41 28.11
C LEU A 197 -24.39 -7.69 29.55
N GLY A 198 -23.44 -7.76 30.48
CA GLY A 198 -23.70 -7.97 31.89
C GLY A 198 -24.13 -6.70 32.62
N SER A 199 -24.48 -6.86 33.90
CA SER A 199 -25.01 -5.78 34.74
C SER A 199 -24.14 -4.51 34.76
N GLY A 200 -24.79 -3.38 34.47
CA GLY A 200 -24.21 -2.04 34.47
C GLY A 200 -23.32 -1.73 33.27
N SER A 201 -23.18 -2.66 32.32
CA SER A 201 -22.39 -2.39 31.11
C SER A 201 -23.09 -1.39 30.19
N THR A 202 -22.30 -0.54 29.53
CA THR A 202 -22.79 0.56 28.67
C THR A 202 -21.97 0.59 27.39
N ILE A 203 -22.63 0.52 26.23
CA ILE A 203 -22.02 0.69 24.91
C ILE A 203 -22.53 1.97 24.25
N ASP A 204 -21.63 2.83 23.81
CA ASP A 204 -21.92 3.99 22.98
C ASP A 204 -21.23 3.85 21.62
N ALA A 205 -21.97 3.47 20.59
CA ALA A 205 -21.46 3.25 19.24
C ALA A 205 -22.51 3.59 18.18
N GLU A 206 -22.09 3.90 16.96
CA GLU A 206 -22.99 4.19 15.83
C GLU A 206 -23.71 2.94 15.33
N LEU A 207 -23.02 1.79 15.37
CA LEU A 207 -23.57 0.50 14.99
C LEU A 207 -22.98 -0.60 15.86
N VAL A 208 -23.82 -1.54 16.30
CA VAL A 208 -23.36 -2.77 16.98
C VAL A 208 -23.96 -3.97 16.25
N CYS A 209 -23.11 -4.84 15.71
CA CYS A 209 -23.50 -5.94 14.83
C CYS A 209 -22.94 -7.28 15.31
N SER A 210 -23.82 -8.26 15.55
CA SER A 210 -23.48 -9.64 15.89
C SER A 210 -23.83 -10.56 14.72
N ALA A 211 -22.94 -11.48 14.34
CA ALA A 211 -23.26 -12.52 13.37
C ALA A 211 -24.21 -13.58 13.95
N GLY A 212 -24.19 -13.76 15.27
CA GLY A 212 -25.14 -14.59 16.01
C GLY A 212 -26.13 -13.72 16.78
N GLY A 213 -26.25 -13.96 18.08
CA GLY A 213 -27.17 -13.26 18.96
C GLY A 213 -26.50 -12.32 19.97
N VAL A 214 -27.34 -11.73 20.81
CA VAL A 214 -26.97 -10.89 21.94
C VAL A 214 -27.63 -11.43 23.21
N TYR A 215 -26.84 -11.56 24.27
CA TYR A 215 -27.33 -11.89 25.60
C TYR A 215 -27.18 -10.67 26.50
N ASP A 216 -28.32 -10.06 26.84
CA ASP A 216 -28.40 -8.90 27.74
C ASP A 216 -28.88 -9.35 29.12
N ASN A 217 -28.05 -9.09 30.13
CA ASN A 217 -28.27 -9.36 31.53
C ASN A 217 -28.04 -8.09 32.37
N GLY A 218 -28.62 -6.98 31.91
CA GLY A 218 -28.62 -5.69 32.60
C GLY A 218 -27.58 -4.71 32.06
N GLY A 219 -27.20 -4.84 30.80
CA GLY A 219 -26.44 -3.83 30.08
C GLY A 219 -27.34 -2.82 29.38
N THR A 220 -26.71 -1.81 28.79
CA THR A 220 -27.38 -0.76 28.02
C THR A 220 -26.52 -0.43 26.80
N SER A 221 -27.17 -0.12 25.68
CA SER A 221 -26.50 0.27 24.45
C SER A 221 -27.24 1.46 23.84
N THR A 222 -26.50 2.50 23.43
CA THR A 222 -27.07 3.70 22.78
C THR A 222 -27.80 3.33 21.49
N THR A 223 -27.24 2.37 20.74
CA THR A 223 -27.82 1.84 19.50
C THR A 223 -28.26 0.39 19.69
N LYS A 224 -29.32 0.00 18.98
CA LYS A 224 -29.83 -1.37 19.02
C LYS A 224 -28.79 -2.33 18.44
N VAL A 225 -28.47 -3.39 19.18
CA VAL A 225 -27.62 -4.48 18.69
C VAL A 225 -28.35 -5.21 17.57
N LEU A 226 -27.78 -5.19 16.37
CA LEU A 226 -28.25 -5.97 15.23
C LEU A 226 -27.70 -7.40 15.33
N THR A 227 -28.54 -8.38 15.01
CA THR A 227 -28.18 -9.80 14.95
C THR A 227 -28.14 -10.27 13.51
N ASP A 228 -27.59 -11.46 13.28
CA ASP A 228 -27.53 -12.10 11.95
C ASP A 228 -26.76 -11.27 10.90
N CYS A 229 -25.78 -10.50 11.36
CA CYS A 229 -24.90 -9.72 10.49
C CYS A 229 -23.94 -10.62 9.71
N PRO A 230 -23.59 -10.30 8.45
CA PRO A 230 -22.53 -11.01 7.76
C PRO A 230 -21.20 -10.86 8.52
N PRO A 231 -20.44 -11.96 8.70
CA PRO A 231 -19.15 -11.88 9.37
C PRO A 231 -18.17 -11.04 8.54
N LEU A 232 -17.43 -10.18 9.24
CA LEU A 232 -16.44 -9.30 8.61
C LEU A 232 -15.08 -10.00 8.59
N ALA A 233 -14.40 -10.00 7.45
CA ALA A 233 -13.04 -10.56 7.38
C ALA A 233 -12.10 -9.80 8.33
N ASP A 234 -11.18 -10.52 8.96
CA ASP A 234 -10.19 -9.91 9.86
C ASP A 234 -9.30 -8.92 9.07
N PRO A 235 -9.37 -7.61 9.35
CA PRO A 235 -8.61 -6.60 8.63
C PRO A 235 -7.09 -6.73 8.83
N LEU A 236 -6.65 -7.49 9.85
CA LEU A 236 -5.23 -7.70 10.18
C LEU A 236 -4.71 -9.08 9.77
N ALA A 237 -5.54 -9.96 9.20
CA ALA A 237 -5.13 -11.34 8.88
C ALA A 237 -3.92 -11.45 7.95
N GLY A 238 -3.73 -10.48 7.05
CA GLY A 238 -2.59 -10.43 6.14
C GLY A 238 -1.33 -9.82 6.73
N ARG A 239 -1.37 -9.31 7.97
CA ARG A 239 -0.23 -8.65 8.61
C ARG A 239 0.58 -9.66 9.41
N ALA A 240 1.90 -9.61 9.23
CA ALA A 240 2.79 -10.31 10.13
C ALA A 240 2.64 -9.70 11.55
N PRO A 241 2.49 -10.53 12.60
CA PRO A 241 2.51 -10.02 13.96
C PRO A 241 3.86 -9.35 14.24
N PRO A 242 3.90 -8.29 15.06
CA PRO A 242 5.16 -7.65 15.41
C PRO A 242 6.09 -8.64 16.09
N SER A 243 7.38 -8.64 15.74
CA SER A 243 8.38 -9.40 16.47
C SER A 243 8.55 -8.78 17.85
N PHE A 244 8.25 -9.53 18.90
CA PHE A 244 8.47 -9.12 20.28
C PHE A 244 9.62 -9.94 20.90
N GLY A 245 10.33 -9.31 21.84
CA GLY A 245 11.43 -9.95 22.58
C GLY A 245 10.95 -10.84 23.72
N ALA A 246 11.80 -11.02 24.73
CA ALA A 246 11.38 -11.65 25.98
C ALA A 246 10.31 -10.78 26.70
N CYS A 247 9.56 -11.39 27.62
CA CYS A 247 8.60 -10.66 28.45
C CYS A 247 9.32 -9.60 29.29
N ASP A 248 8.99 -8.32 29.09
CA ASP A 248 9.49 -7.20 29.90
C ASP A 248 8.79 -7.16 31.27
N PHE A 249 7.50 -7.48 31.26
CA PHE A 249 6.66 -7.55 32.45
C PHE A 249 6.06 -8.95 32.55
N SER A 250 6.12 -9.55 33.73
CA SER A 250 5.57 -10.89 33.98
C SER A 250 4.52 -10.85 35.09
N LYS A 251 3.41 -11.56 34.89
CA LYS A 251 2.27 -11.64 35.80
C LYS A 251 1.67 -10.27 36.15
N THR A 252 1.63 -9.36 35.18
CA THR A 252 1.08 -8.03 35.41
C THR A 252 -0.42 -8.12 35.70
N SER A 253 -0.82 -7.81 36.94
CA SER A 253 -2.22 -7.80 37.37
C SER A 253 -2.54 -6.47 38.03
N ILE A 254 -3.47 -5.73 37.44
CA ILE A 254 -3.94 -4.44 37.95
C ILE A 254 -5.35 -4.68 38.51
N SER A 255 -5.46 -4.76 39.84
CA SER A 255 -6.71 -5.06 40.53
C SER A 255 -7.48 -3.81 40.98
N SER A 256 -6.80 -2.67 41.15
CA SER A 256 -7.41 -1.37 41.46
C SER A 256 -6.43 -0.21 41.22
N GLY A 257 -6.95 1.01 41.05
CA GLY A 257 -6.17 2.24 40.86
C GLY A 257 -5.98 2.65 39.39
N SER A 258 -5.43 3.84 39.17
CA SER A 258 -5.03 4.32 37.84
C SER A 258 -3.57 3.94 37.60
N VAL A 259 -3.32 3.08 36.61
CA VAL A 259 -1.98 2.61 36.26
C VAL A 259 -1.73 2.96 34.80
N THR A 260 -0.66 3.72 34.54
CA THR A 260 -0.17 3.97 33.19
C THR A 260 0.76 2.83 32.79
N LEU A 261 0.37 2.03 31.79
CA LEU A 261 1.23 1.02 31.21
C LEU A 261 2.32 1.67 30.37
N GLN A 262 3.57 1.29 30.61
CA GLN A 262 4.69 1.69 29.75
C GLN A 262 4.79 0.76 28.54
N PRO A 263 5.34 1.22 27.40
CA PRO A 263 5.59 0.34 26.26
C PRO A 263 6.46 -0.86 26.65
N GLY A 264 6.04 -2.08 26.27
CA GLY A 264 6.78 -3.32 26.54
C GLY A 264 5.95 -4.58 26.26
N VAL A 265 6.57 -5.74 26.43
CA VAL A 265 5.95 -7.07 26.27
C VAL A 265 5.36 -7.52 27.60
N TYR A 266 4.04 -7.62 27.67
CA TYR A 266 3.31 -8.02 28.88
C TYR A 266 2.92 -9.50 28.84
N CYS A 267 3.47 -10.23 29.79
CA CYS A 267 3.15 -11.58 30.19
C CYS A 267 2.82 -11.57 31.71
#